data_AF-A0A9W5B7J2-F1
#
_entry.id   AF-A0A9W5B7J2-F1
#
_cell.length_a   1.000
_cell.length_b   1.000
_cell.length_c   1.000
_cell.angle_alpha   90.00
_cell.angle_beta   90.00
_cell.angle_gamma   90.00
#
_symmetry.space_group_name_H-M   'P 1'
#
loop_
_entity.id
_entity.type
_entity.pdbx_description
1 polymer ?
#
loop_
_entity_poly.entity_id
_entity_poly.type
_entity_poly.pdbx_seq_one_letter_code
_entity_poly.pdbx_strand_id
1 'polypeptide(L)'
;MLELVAALSLFVALHSIPAVPAVRGRLIAAIGRPAYFGTYSAVSLLTLGWVFYAALSVDYIPLWDVAPWQAHVTFLAAPIGLFFVLAGLLSVNPLSISVRQGDRPGAIVRITRHPVLVGFLFWSLGHVVPNGDLRSVILFGGFALFSLGGMAMTEKRARKRLGNAWSAAAAKNATIPFAAMLSGKTRLAVDGPMLLAAALTGLTVWWLLAGGHAALFGADPMAYL
;
A
#
# COMPACT_ATOMS: atom_id res chain seq x y z
N MET A 1 -14.29 -3.25 -19.18
CA MET A 1 -14.20 -4.31 -18.15
C MET A 1 -12.99 -5.22 -18.34
N LEU A 2 -12.87 -5.92 -19.48
CA LEU A 2 -11.73 -6.82 -19.73
C LEU A 2 -10.37 -6.12 -19.59
N GLU A 3 -10.25 -4.89 -20.08
CA GLU A 3 -9.02 -4.10 -19.97
C GLU A 3 -8.62 -3.84 -18.51
N LEU A 4 -9.55 -3.42 -17.65
CA LEU A 4 -9.31 -3.21 -16.22
C LEU A 4 -8.82 -4.50 -15.55
N VAL A 5 -9.48 -5.63 -15.82
CA VAL A 5 -9.09 -6.93 -15.26
C VAL A 5 -7.71 -7.35 -15.75
N ALA A 6 -7.39 -7.12 -17.02
CA ALA A 6 -6.08 -7.42 -17.60
C ALA A 6 -4.97 -6.54 -16.98
N ALA A 7 -5.19 -5.23 -16.90
CA ALA A 7 -4.26 -4.28 -16.31
C ALA A 7 -4.00 -4.62 -14.83
N LEU A 8 -5.06 -4.91 -14.06
CA LEU A 8 -4.94 -5.30 -12.65
C LEU A 8 -4.24 -6.66 -12.49
N SER A 9 -4.55 -7.63 -13.34
CA SER A 9 -3.88 -8.93 -13.34
C SER A 9 -2.39 -8.80 -13.66
N LEU A 10 -2.04 -7.98 -14.64
CA LEU A 10 -0.65 -7.68 -14.98
C LEU A 10 0.05 -6.96 -13.82
N PHE A 11 -0.60 -5.98 -13.19
CA PHE A 11 -0.08 -5.30 -12.01
C PHE A 11 0.24 -6.31 -10.88
N VAL A 12 -0.71 -7.20 -10.56
CA VAL A 12 -0.52 -8.23 -9.54
C VAL A 12 0.62 -9.18 -9.92
N ALA A 13 0.70 -9.60 -11.18
CA ALA A 13 1.76 -10.48 -11.67
C ALA A 13 3.14 -9.83 -11.58
N LEU A 14 3.27 -8.58 -12.02
CA LEU A 14 4.52 -7.81 -12.01
C LEU A 14 5.02 -7.49 -10.60
N HIS A 15 4.13 -7.43 -9.59
CA HIS A 15 4.56 -7.24 -8.21
C HIS A 15 4.75 -8.56 -7.45
N SER A 16 4.08 -9.64 -7.85
CA SER A 16 4.14 -10.94 -7.16
C SER A 16 5.27 -11.84 -7.67
N ILE A 17 5.46 -11.91 -8.99
CA ILE A 17 6.45 -12.80 -9.63
C ILE A 17 7.89 -12.35 -9.32
N PRO A 18 8.28 -11.07 -9.50
CA PRO A 18 9.63 -10.61 -9.16
C PRO A 18 9.88 -10.56 -7.65
N ALA A 19 8.85 -10.67 -6.82
CA ALA A 19 9.04 -10.82 -5.39
C ALA A 19 9.56 -12.22 -5.01
N VAL A 20 9.50 -13.21 -5.91
CA VAL A 20 10.11 -14.54 -5.70
C VAL A 20 11.64 -14.41 -5.77
N PRO A 21 12.39 -14.78 -4.71
CA PRO A 21 13.84 -14.55 -4.66
C PRO A 21 14.62 -15.18 -5.82
N ALA A 22 14.23 -16.38 -6.26
CA ALA A 22 14.88 -17.07 -7.37
C ALA A 22 14.67 -16.35 -8.71
N VAL A 23 13.46 -15.85 -8.97
CA VAL A 23 13.15 -15.09 -10.20
C VAL A 23 13.92 -13.78 -10.19
N ARG A 24 13.85 -13.04 -9.08
CA ARG A 24 14.58 -11.78 -8.91
C ARG A 24 16.09 -11.97 -9.09
N GLY A 25 16.66 -13.01 -8.49
CA GLY A 25 18.08 -13.32 -8.60
C GLY A 25 18.51 -13.58 -10.04
N ARG A 26 17.73 -14.38 -10.78
CA ARG A 26 17.99 -14.64 -12.22
C ARG A 26 17.91 -13.37 -13.07
N LEU A 27 16.88 -12.54 -12.86
CA LEU A 27 16.74 -11.28 -13.59
C LEU A 27 17.89 -10.31 -13.29
N ILE A 28 18.25 -10.14 -12.02
CA ILE A 28 19.40 -9.29 -11.64
C ILE A 28 20.72 -9.82 -12.21
N ALA A 29 20.91 -11.14 -12.25
CA ALA A 29 22.10 -11.75 -12.84
C ALA A 29 22.17 -11.52 -14.36
N ALA A 30 21.02 -11.46 -15.05
CA ALA A 30 20.96 -11.28 -16.49
C ALA A 30 21.20 -9.83 -16.94
N ILE A 31 20.60 -8.84 -16.26
CA ILE A 31 20.62 -7.43 -16.72
C ILE A 31 21.36 -6.47 -15.76
N GLY A 32 21.82 -6.96 -14.61
CA GLY A 32 22.47 -6.14 -13.59
C GLY A 32 21.48 -5.44 -12.65
N ARG A 33 21.96 -5.13 -11.44
CA ARG A 33 21.12 -4.58 -10.35
C ARG A 33 20.53 -3.20 -10.67
N PRO A 34 21.27 -2.20 -11.19
CA PRO A 34 20.71 -0.87 -11.48
C PRO A 34 19.65 -0.92 -12.59
N ALA A 35 19.94 -1.63 -13.69
CA ALA A 35 19.00 -1.79 -14.81
C ALA A 35 17.73 -2.51 -14.35
N TYR A 36 17.86 -3.60 -13.57
CA TYR A 36 16.71 -4.30 -13.01
C TYR A 36 15.79 -3.36 -12.22
N PHE A 37 16.34 -2.56 -11.30
CA PHE A 37 15.51 -1.65 -10.51
C PHE A 37 14.92 -0.52 -11.34
N GLY A 38 15.68 0.05 -12.30
CA GLY A 38 15.17 1.06 -13.22
C GLY A 38 14.01 0.55 -14.07
N THR A 39 14.20 -0.58 -14.76
CA THR A 39 13.17 -1.21 -15.60
C THR A 39 11.96 -1.64 -14.77
N TYR A 40 12.18 -2.30 -13.62
CA TYR A 40 11.09 -2.70 -12.73
C TYR A 40 10.25 -1.49 -12.30
N SER A 41 10.90 -0.39 -11.91
CA SER A 41 10.20 0.81 -11.45
C SER A 41 9.42 1.47 -12.57
N ALA A 42 10.02 1.62 -13.76
CA ALA A 42 9.35 2.19 -14.93
C ALA A 42 8.14 1.35 -15.35
N VAL A 43 8.30 0.04 -15.48
CA VAL A 43 7.22 -0.88 -15.86
C VAL A 43 6.11 -0.91 -14.79
N SER A 44 6.45 -0.88 -13.50
CA SER A 44 5.47 -0.79 -12.42
C SER A 44 4.67 0.51 -12.48
N LEU A 45 5.30 1.65 -12.75
CA LEU A 45 4.62 2.95 -12.87
C LEU A 45 3.71 3.01 -14.09
N LEU A 46 4.20 2.54 -15.25
CA LEU A 46 3.39 2.46 -16.48
C LEU A 46 2.17 1.56 -16.28
N THR A 47 2.36 0.39 -15.66
CA THR A 47 1.27 -0.55 -15.38
C THR A 47 0.26 0.05 -14.38
N LEU A 48 0.73 0.75 -13.35
CA LEU A 48 -0.15 1.43 -12.40
C LEU A 48 -0.96 2.55 -13.08
N GLY A 49 -0.31 3.35 -13.94
CA GLY A 49 -1.00 4.34 -14.77
C GLY A 49 -2.05 3.69 -15.69
N TRP A 50 -1.72 2.56 -16.30
CA TRP A 50 -2.67 1.81 -17.12
C TRP A 50 -3.85 1.27 -16.31
N VAL A 51 -3.64 0.79 -15.09
CA VAL A 51 -4.73 0.37 -14.20
C VAL A 51 -5.71 1.52 -13.93
N PHE A 52 -5.20 2.72 -13.62
CA PHE A 52 -6.07 3.89 -13.40
C PHE A 52 -6.78 4.34 -14.66
N TYR A 53 -6.07 4.40 -15.79
CA TYR A 53 -6.66 4.70 -17.09
C TYR A 53 -7.80 3.72 -17.42
N ALA A 54 -7.52 2.42 -17.37
CA ALA A 54 -8.47 1.37 -17.66
C ALA A 54 -9.67 1.40 -16.70
N ALA A 55 -9.48 1.76 -15.43
CA ALA A 55 -10.58 1.96 -14.50
C ALA A 55 -11.46 3.15 -14.93
N LEU A 56 -10.87 4.31 -15.19
CA LEU A 56 -11.60 5.53 -15.58
C LEU A 56 -12.31 5.41 -16.93
N SER A 57 -11.82 4.55 -17.84
CA SER A 57 -12.43 4.27 -19.14
C SER A 57 -13.57 3.25 -19.10
N VAL A 58 -13.84 2.60 -17.96
CA VAL A 58 -14.96 1.68 -17.82
C VAL A 58 -16.24 2.46 -17.54
N ASP A 59 -17.31 2.11 -18.26
CA ASP A 59 -18.66 2.62 -18.03
C ASP A 59 -19.08 2.52 -16.57
N TYR A 60 -19.76 3.56 -16.09
CA TYR A 60 -20.28 3.58 -14.74
C TYR A 60 -21.44 2.57 -14.61
N ILE A 61 -21.22 1.52 -13.82
CA ILE A 61 -22.24 0.52 -13.48
C ILE A 61 -22.52 0.66 -11.98
N PRO A 62 -23.68 1.24 -11.60
CA PRO A 62 -24.01 1.44 -10.19
C PRO A 62 -24.21 0.10 -9.47
N LEU A 63 -23.73 0.04 -8.23
CA LEU A 63 -23.95 -1.06 -7.29
C LEU A 63 -24.75 -0.58 -6.07
N TRP A 64 -24.54 0.66 -5.61
CA TRP A 64 -25.36 1.31 -4.59
C TRP A 64 -25.35 2.83 -4.75
N ASP A 65 -26.35 3.48 -4.16
CA ASP A 65 -26.48 4.94 -4.20
C ASP A 65 -25.45 5.63 -3.31
N VAL A 66 -24.85 6.69 -3.83
CA VAL A 66 -23.86 7.50 -3.11
C VAL A 66 -24.56 8.43 -2.13
N ALA A 67 -24.07 8.47 -0.89
CA ALA A 67 -24.59 9.34 0.16
C ALA A 67 -23.45 10.18 0.78
N PRO A 68 -23.70 11.46 1.17
CA PRO A 68 -22.65 12.36 1.65
C PRO A 68 -21.78 11.78 2.78
N TRP A 69 -22.38 11.03 3.71
CA TRP A 69 -21.66 10.45 4.84
C TRP A 69 -20.55 9.45 4.41
N GLN A 70 -20.68 8.83 3.24
CA GLN A 70 -19.71 7.86 2.73
C GLN A 70 -18.36 8.51 2.42
N ALA A 71 -18.35 9.79 2.03
CA ALA A 71 -17.11 10.53 1.77
C ALA A 71 -16.22 10.63 3.03
N HIS A 72 -16.84 10.75 4.22
CA HIS A 72 -16.10 10.78 5.50
C HIS A 72 -15.29 9.51 5.76
N VAL A 73 -15.72 8.36 5.22
CA VAL A 73 -14.96 7.10 5.33
C VAL A 73 -13.62 7.23 4.62
N THR A 74 -13.60 7.78 3.40
CA THR A 74 -12.35 8.06 2.67
C THR A 74 -11.55 9.19 3.33
N PHE A 75 -12.20 10.26 3.78
CA PHE A 75 -11.51 11.38 4.45
C PHE A 75 -10.77 10.97 5.73
N LEU A 76 -11.23 9.91 6.41
CA LEU A 76 -10.51 9.34 7.55
C LEU A 76 -9.48 8.29 7.10
N ALA A 77 -9.89 7.32 6.30
CA ALA A 77 -9.07 6.14 6.00
C ALA A 77 -7.92 6.42 5.04
N ALA A 78 -8.11 7.30 4.05
CA ALA A 78 -7.08 7.59 3.04
C ALA A 78 -5.87 8.34 3.62
N PRO A 79 -6.00 9.39 4.46
CA PRO A 79 -4.86 10.01 5.12
C PRO A 79 -4.10 9.05 6.04
N ILE A 80 -4.81 8.20 6.80
CA ILE A 80 -4.19 7.14 7.59
C ILE A 80 -3.40 6.20 6.67
N GLY A 81 -4.03 5.74 5.58
CA GLY A 81 -3.40 4.87 4.59
C GLY A 81 -2.11 5.47 4.02
N LEU A 82 -2.17 6.73 3.60
CA LEU A 82 -1.03 7.46 3.05
C LEU A 82 0.09 7.62 4.09
N PHE A 83 -0.22 7.96 5.33
CA PHE A 83 0.76 8.03 6.42
C PHE A 83 1.46 6.69 6.62
N PHE A 84 0.73 5.58 6.67
CA PHE A 84 1.30 4.25 6.84
C PHE A 84 2.19 3.84 5.66
N VAL A 85 1.81 4.18 4.42
CA VAL A 85 2.65 3.96 3.23
C VAL A 85 3.95 4.76 3.33
N LEU A 86 3.86 6.07 3.57
CA LEU A 86 5.04 6.95 3.62
C LEU A 86 5.96 6.60 4.79
N ALA A 87 5.41 6.44 5.99
CA ALA A 87 6.20 6.05 7.17
C ALA A 87 6.84 4.67 6.97
N GLY A 88 6.11 3.71 6.38
CA GLY A 88 6.63 2.39 6.08
C GLY A 88 7.78 2.37 5.07
N LEU A 89 7.65 3.16 4.00
CA LEU A 89 8.70 3.27 2.97
C LEU A 89 9.94 3.98 3.53
N LEU A 90 9.75 5.08 4.26
CA LEU A 90 10.83 5.94 4.78
C LEU A 90 11.52 5.38 6.02
N SER A 91 10.90 4.44 6.74
CA SER A 91 11.51 3.74 7.88
C SER A 91 12.25 2.49 7.43
N VAL A 92 13.36 2.16 8.10
CA VAL A 92 14.03 0.86 7.95
C VAL A 92 13.09 -0.25 8.41
N ASN A 93 12.89 -1.28 7.58
CA ASN A 93 12.09 -2.44 7.95
C ASN A 93 12.64 -3.73 7.31
N PRO A 94 13.43 -4.54 8.04
CA PRO A 94 14.01 -5.76 7.50
C PRO A 94 12.99 -6.90 7.29
N LEU A 95 11.77 -6.77 7.84
CA LEU A 95 10.72 -7.80 7.81
C LEU A 95 9.64 -7.53 6.75
N SER A 96 9.69 -6.38 6.06
CA SER A 96 8.66 -5.96 5.11
C SER A 96 9.24 -5.03 4.04
N ILE A 97 8.35 -4.38 3.29
CA ILE A 97 8.65 -3.41 2.24
C ILE A 97 9.20 -2.13 2.88
N SER A 98 10.35 -1.66 2.38
CA SER A 98 10.99 -0.39 2.72
C SER A 98 11.93 0.04 1.60
N VAL A 99 12.11 1.36 1.40
CA VAL A 99 13.18 1.87 0.52
C VAL A 99 14.52 1.98 1.24
N ARG A 100 14.52 1.99 2.58
CA ARG A 100 15.73 2.08 3.40
C ARG A 100 16.19 0.69 3.83
N GLN A 101 17.50 0.46 3.68
CA GLN A 101 18.14 -0.78 4.14
C GLN A 101 18.70 -0.57 5.55
N GLY A 102 18.70 -1.64 6.35
CA GLY A 102 19.27 -1.66 7.70
C GLY A 102 18.60 -2.68 8.60
N ASP A 103 19.22 -2.96 9.74
CA ASP A 103 18.78 -4.03 10.66
C ASP A 103 17.91 -3.51 11.82
N ARG A 104 17.98 -2.22 12.12
CA ARG A 104 17.22 -1.60 13.22
C ARG A 104 15.86 -1.11 12.69
N PRO A 105 14.73 -1.75 13.05
CA PRO A 105 13.44 -1.34 12.55
C PRO A 105 13.05 0.06 13.07
N GLY A 106 12.47 0.88 12.20
CA GLY A 106 11.94 2.19 12.58
C GLY A 106 10.74 2.11 13.54
N ALA A 107 10.37 3.24 14.12
CA ALA A 107 9.32 3.31 15.14
C ALA A 107 7.94 2.83 14.62
N ILE A 108 7.61 3.08 13.35
CA ILE A 108 6.37 2.61 12.71
C ILE A 108 6.21 1.08 12.75
N VAL A 109 7.32 0.33 12.77
CA VAL A 109 7.30 -1.14 12.82
C VAL A 109 6.76 -1.66 14.17
N ARG A 110 6.79 -0.82 15.21
CA ARG A 110 6.16 -1.13 16.51
C ARG A 110 4.64 -1.04 16.45
N ILE A 111 4.09 -0.25 15.53
CA ILE A 111 2.64 -0.17 15.28
C ILE A 111 2.19 -1.39 14.50
N THR A 112 2.81 -1.67 13.35
CA THR A 112 2.59 -2.90 12.59
C THR A 112 3.87 -3.30 11.87
N ARG A 113 4.06 -4.61 11.69
CA ARG A 113 5.17 -5.18 10.91
C ARG A 113 5.11 -4.80 9.43
N HIS A 114 3.91 -4.56 8.89
CA HIS A 114 3.69 -4.32 7.46
C HIS A 114 3.02 -2.97 7.17
N PRO A 115 3.64 -1.84 7.55
CA PRO A 115 3.00 -0.53 7.47
C PRO A 115 2.58 -0.16 6.04
N VAL A 116 3.41 -0.41 5.03
CA VAL A 116 3.06 -0.12 3.63
C VAL A 116 1.79 -0.86 3.18
N LEU A 117 1.69 -2.16 3.51
CA LEU A 117 0.55 -2.97 3.11
C LEU A 117 -0.71 -2.57 3.91
N VAL A 118 -0.59 -2.36 5.21
CA VAL A 118 -1.68 -1.81 6.04
C VAL A 118 -2.14 -0.47 5.48
N GLY A 119 -1.23 0.38 5.02
CA GLY A 119 -1.55 1.67 4.42
C GLY A 119 -2.39 1.53 3.15
N PHE A 120 -1.98 0.66 2.22
CA PHE A 120 -2.78 0.34 1.03
C PHE A 120 -4.13 -0.31 1.39
N LEU A 121 -4.20 -1.10 2.45
CA LEU A 121 -5.45 -1.72 2.90
C LEU A 121 -6.45 -0.66 3.40
N PHE A 122 -6.00 0.26 4.27
CA PHE A 122 -6.85 1.37 4.72
C PHE A 122 -7.28 2.27 3.57
N TRP A 123 -6.34 2.65 2.71
CA TRP A 123 -6.63 3.49 1.54
C TRP A 123 -7.67 2.81 0.63
N SER A 124 -7.43 1.56 0.23
CA SER A 124 -8.33 0.85 -0.69
C SER A 124 -9.72 0.63 -0.10
N LEU A 125 -9.83 0.08 1.12
CA LEU A 125 -11.12 -0.11 1.77
C LEU A 125 -11.86 1.21 2.00
N GLY A 126 -11.13 2.27 2.35
CA GLY A 126 -11.69 3.60 2.51
C GLY A 126 -12.40 4.11 1.27
N HIS A 127 -11.82 3.85 0.08
CA HIS A 127 -12.36 4.29 -1.20
C HIS A 127 -13.50 3.41 -1.72
N VAL A 128 -13.67 2.17 -1.24
CA VAL A 128 -14.80 1.34 -1.69
C VAL A 128 -16.12 2.04 -1.36
N VAL A 129 -16.30 2.49 -0.11
CA VAL A 129 -17.60 2.96 0.41
C VAL A 129 -18.22 4.14 -0.36
N PRO A 130 -17.51 5.24 -0.67
CA PRO A 130 -18.08 6.34 -1.45
C PRO A 130 -18.13 6.08 -2.95
N ASN A 131 -17.50 5.02 -3.45
CA ASN A 131 -17.49 4.70 -4.88
C ASN A 131 -18.38 3.48 -5.14
N GLY A 132 -19.69 3.74 -5.19
CA GLY A 132 -20.76 2.74 -5.32
C GLY A 132 -20.92 2.11 -6.69
N ASP A 133 -19.82 1.81 -7.37
CA ASP A 133 -19.81 1.31 -8.73
C ASP A 133 -18.87 0.11 -8.93
N LEU A 134 -19.12 -0.65 -10.00
CA LEU A 134 -18.42 -1.91 -10.24
C LEU A 134 -16.92 -1.76 -10.51
N ARG A 135 -16.48 -0.72 -11.25
CA ARG A 135 -15.05 -0.53 -11.55
C ARG A 135 -14.27 -0.20 -10.28
N SER A 136 -14.87 0.58 -9.38
CA SER A 136 -14.27 0.98 -8.12
C SER A 136 -14.17 -0.19 -7.15
N VAL A 137 -15.21 -1.02 -7.05
CA VAL A 137 -15.16 -2.26 -6.25
C VAL A 137 -14.07 -3.21 -6.76
N ILE A 138 -13.94 -3.39 -8.08
CA ILE A 138 -12.88 -4.24 -8.66
C ILE A 138 -11.50 -3.67 -8.37
N LEU A 139 -11.31 -2.37 -8.61
CA LEU A 139 -10.03 -1.70 -8.42
C LEU A 139 -9.59 -1.72 -6.96
N PHE A 140 -10.38 -1.11 -6.07
CA PHE A 140 -10.04 -0.96 -4.66
C PHE A 140 -10.14 -2.31 -3.92
N GLY A 141 -11.16 -3.12 -4.21
CA GLY A 141 -11.26 -4.48 -3.66
C GLY A 141 -10.06 -5.35 -4.08
N GLY A 142 -9.62 -5.23 -5.34
CA GLY A 142 -8.42 -5.89 -5.84
C GLY A 142 -7.15 -5.47 -5.09
N PHE A 143 -6.95 -4.17 -4.86
CA PHE A 143 -5.84 -3.67 -4.05
C PHE A 143 -5.91 -4.11 -2.58
N ALA A 144 -7.10 -4.16 -1.99
CA ALA A 144 -7.31 -4.65 -0.63
C ALA A 144 -6.91 -6.14 -0.51
N LEU A 145 -7.39 -6.98 -1.43
CA LEU A 145 -7.02 -8.40 -1.51
C LEU A 145 -5.53 -8.58 -1.76
N PHE A 146 -4.95 -7.80 -2.67
CA PHE A 146 -3.52 -7.82 -2.95
C PHE A 146 -2.69 -7.46 -1.70
N SER A 147 -3.13 -6.46 -0.93
CA SER A 147 -2.46 -6.08 0.32
C SER A 147 -2.52 -7.18 1.38
N LEU A 148 -3.70 -7.79 1.59
CA LEU A 148 -3.88 -8.91 2.52
C LEU A 148 -3.01 -10.11 2.12
N GLY A 149 -3.03 -10.50 0.85
CA GLY A 149 -2.20 -11.56 0.30
C GLY A 149 -0.70 -11.25 0.41
N GLY A 150 -0.33 -9.99 0.18
CA GLY A 150 1.04 -9.49 0.34
C GLY A 150 1.54 -9.62 1.78
N MET A 151 0.69 -9.34 2.78
CA MET A 151 1.06 -9.48 4.19
C MET A 151 1.31 -10.95 4.53
N ALA A 152 0.39 -11.83 4.16
CA ALA A 152 0.51 -13.27 4.39
C ALA A 152 1.76 -13.87 3.70
N MET A 153 2.03 -13.48 2.46
CA MET A 153 3.18 -13.93 1.70
C MET A 153 4.51 -13.43 2.32
N THR A 154 4.54 -12.17 2.73
CA THR A 154 5.74 -11.55 3.34
C THR A 154 6.04 -12.19 4.70
N GLU A 155 5.02 -12.42 5.52
CA GLU A 155 5.10 -13.22 6.76
C GLU A 155 5.71 -14.59 6.50
N LYS A 156 5.13 -15.35 5.56
CA LYS A 156 5.57 -16.72 5.24
C LYS A 156 7.05 -16.73 4.81
N ARG A 157 7.46 -15.77 3.98
CA ARG A 157 8.85 -15.64 3.52
C ARG A 157 9.79 -15.25 4.65
N ALA A 158 9.39 -14.30 5.50
CA ALA A 158 10.21 -13.86 6.63
C ALA A 158 10.41 -14.99 7.65
N ARG A 159 9.36 -15.75 7.96
CA ARG A 159 9.43 -16.96 8.80
C ARG A 159 10.37 -18.00 8.21
N LYS A 160 10.24 -18.32 6.91
CA LYS A 160 11.12 -19.28 6.24
C LYS A 160 12.58 -18.82 6.23
N ARG A 161 12.84 -17.52 6.00
CA ARG A 161 14.19 -16.95 5.95
C ARG A 161 14.86 -16.95 7.33
N LEU A 162 14.11 -16.61 8.39
CA LEU A 162 14.67 -16.43 9.74
C LEU A 162 14.68 -17.72 10.57
N GLY A 163 13.83 -18.70 10.26
CA GLY A 163 13.75 -19.96 11.00
C GLY A 163 13.60 -19.71 12.51
N ASN A 164 14.54 -20.24 13.29
CA ASN A 164 14.56 -20.11 14.75
C ASN A 164 14.68 -18.65 15.24
N ALA A 165 15.26 -17.75 14.44
CA ALA A 165 15.38 -16.33 14.78
C ALA A 165 14.06 -15.55 14.62
N TRP A 166 13.02 -16.16 14.02
CA TRP A 166 11.73 -15.51 13.80
C TRP A 166 11.10 -14.98 15.08
N SER A 167 11.05 -15.79 16.13
CA SER A 167 10.40 -15.44 17.40
C SER A 167 11.03 -14.20 18.03
N ALA A 168 12.36 -14.08 17.97
CA ALA A 168 13.08 -12.91 18.47
C ALA A 168 12.79 -11.66 17.61
N ALA A 169 12.84 -11.79 16.29
CA ALA A 169 12.58 -10.68 15.36
C ALA A 169 11.13 -10.15 15.42
N ALA A 170 10.18 -11.04 15.69
CA ALA A 170 8.76 -10.73 15.79
C ALA A 170 8.31 -10.30 17.21
N ALA A 171 9.19 -10.37 18.21
CA ALA A 171 8.81 -10.21 19.62
C ALA A 171 8.16 -8.86 19.96
N LYS A 172 8.54 -7.78 19.26
CA LYS A 172 8.13 -6.39 19.56
C LYS A 172 7.23 -5.76 18.49
N ASN A 173 6.64 -6.56 17.61
CA ASN A 173 5.78 -6.09 16.52
C ASN A 173 4.70 -7.14 16.19
N ALA A 174 3.64 -6.71 15.52
CA ALA A 174 2.55 -7.59 15.10
C ALA A 174 2.06 -7.20 13.70
N THR A 175 1.43 -8.12 12.99
CA THR A 175 0.80 -7.85 11.68
C THR A 175 -0.37 -6.88 11.86
N ILE A 176 -1.22 -7.14 12.86
CA ILE A 176 -2.37 -6.28 13.19
C ILE A 176 -1.84 -4.99 13.87
N PRO A 177 -2.22 -3.80 13.39
CA PRO A 177 -1.84 -2.53 14.01
C PRO A 177 -2.14 -2.51 15.52
N PHE A 178 -1.19 -2.00 16.30
CA PHE A 178 -1.25 -1.82 17.75
C PHE A 178 -1.37 -3.11 18.59
N ALA A 179 -1.54 -4.29 18.01
CA ALA A 179 -1.71 -5.54 18.76
C ALA A 179 -0.52 -5.87 19.67
N ALA A 180 0.72 -5.55 19.26
CA ALA A 180 1.91 -5.70 20.10
C ALA A 180 1.95 -4.69 21.27
N MET A 181 1.35 -3.51 21.12
CA MET A 181 1.25 -2.52 22.19
C MET A 181 0.17 -2.89 23.20
N LEU A 182 -1.00 -3.28 22.70
CA LEU A 182 -2.12 -3.73 23.54
C LEU A 182 -1.78 -4.98 24.35
N SER A 183 -0.87 -5.83 23.86
CA SER A 183 -0.33 -6.98 24.60
C SER A 183 0.91 -6.66 25.46
N GLY A 184 1.28 -5.39 25.61
CA GLY A 184 2.39 -4.96 26.47
C GLY A 184 3.80 -5.27 25.96
N LYS A 185 3.95 -5.77 24.72
CA LYS A 185 5.25 -6.20 24.15
C LYS A 185 6.12 -5.04 23.65
N THR A 186 5.50 -3.90 23.35
CA THR A 186 6.19 -2.67 22.95
C THR A 186 5.40 -1.45 23.41
N ARG A 187 6.05 -0.28 23.40
CA ARG A 187 5.42 1.02 23.61
C ARG A 187 5.43 1.83 22.31
N LEU A 188 4.55 2.83 22.24
CA LEU A 188 4.56 3.81 21.17
C LEU A 188 5.91 4.54 21.17
N ALA A 189 6.45 4.74 19.99
CA ALA A 189 7.62 5.56 19.74
C ALA A 189 7.37 6.38 18.48
N VAL A 190 8.02 7.53 18.38
CA VAL A 190 8.00 8.39 17.20
C VAL A 190 9.45 8.69 16.83
N ASP A 191 9.75 8.62 15.54
CA ASP A 191 11.07 8.92 14.99
C ASP A 191 10.98 9.92 13.83
N GLY A 192 12.14 10.38 13.34
CA GLY A 192 12.22 11.33 12.24
C GLY A 192 11.45 10.89 10.98
N PRO A 193 11.58 9.63 10.50
CA PRO A 193 10.78 9.13 9.38
C PRO A 193 9.26 9.25 9.59
N MET A 194 8.74 8.97 10.79
CA MET A 194 7.31 9.15 11.07
C MET A 194 6.89 10.63 11.03
N LEU A 195 7.70 11.53 11.57
CA LEU A 195 7.41 12.98 11.53
C LEU A 195 7.42 13.50 10.08
N LEU A 196 8.41 13.08 9.29
CA LEU A 196 8.49 13.42 7.88
C LEU A 196 7.28 12.85 7.11
N ALA A 197 6.91 11.60 7.37
CA ALA A 197 5.73 10.99 6.76
C ALA A 197 4.44 11.73 7.10
N ALA A 198 4.27 12.18 8.36
CA ALA A 198 3.13 12.98 8.77
C ALA A 198 3.08 14.33 8.02
N ALA A 199 4.20 15.04 7.91
CA ALA A 199 4.28 16.30 7.18
C ALA A 199 3.95 16.10 5.68
N LEU A 200 4.55 15.09 5.04
CA LEU A 200 4.27 14.76 3.65
C LEU A 200 2.81 14.34 3.43
N THR A 201 2.25 13.56 4.36
CA THR A 201 0.83 13.18 4.31
C THR A 201 -0.05 14.42 4.35
N GLY A 202 0.18 15.36 5.27
CA GLY A 202 -0.58 16.60 5.36
C GLY A 202 -0.51 17.43 4.08
N LEU A 203 0.70 17.60 3.52
CA LEU A 203 0.91 18.33 2.26
C LEU A 203 0.20 17.66 1.07
N THR A 204 0.30 16.34 0.95
CA THR A 204 -0.34 15.58 -0.13
C THR A 204 -1.87 15.59 0.01
N VAL A 205 -2.40 15.41 1.22
CA VAL A 205 -3.84 15.47 1.47
C VAL A 205 -4.38 16.86 1.16
N TRP A 206 -3.70 17.91 1.62
CA TRP A 206 -4.07 19.29 1.28
C TRP A 206 -4.11 19.51 -0.24
N TRP A 207 -3.07 19.10 -0.96
CA TRP A 207 -3.03 19.25 -2.42
C TRP A 207 -4.13 18.45 -3.13
N LEU A 208 -4.39 17.21 -2.70
CA LEU A 208 -5.44 16.36 -3.27
C LEU A 208 -6.83 16.99 -3.06
N LEU A 209 -7.11 17.52 -1.87
CA LEU A 209 -8.39 18.16 -1.55
C LEU A 209 -8.53 19.56 -2.16
N ALA A 210 -7.42 20.25 -2.46
CA ALA A 210 -7.41 21.55 -3.14
C ALA A 210 -7.56 21.46 -4.68
N GLY A 211 -8.09 20.35 -5.20
CA GLY A 211 -8.32 20.13 -6.64
C GLY A 211 -7.33 19.17 -7.32
N GLY A 212 -6.26 18.74 -6.63
CA GLY A 212 -5.33 17.74 -7.16
C GLY A 212 -6.01 16.40 -7.47
N HIS A 213 -6.98 15.99 -6.67
CA HIS A 213 -7.76 14.77 -6.90
C HIS A 213 -8.61 14.88 -8.18
N ALA A 214 -9.27 16.02 -8.40
CA ALA A 214 -10.03 16.27 -9.62
C ALA A 214 -9.13 16.30 -10.87
N ALA A 215 -7.95 16.93 -10.77
CA ALA A 215 -6.99 16.97 -11.87
C ALA A 215 -6.44 15.59 -12.26
N LEU A 216 -6.24 14.69 -11.29
CA LEU A 216 -5.71 13.35 -11.54
C LEU A 216 -6.76 12.33 -11.96
N PHE A 217 -7.94 12.39 -11.35
CA PHE A 217 -8.93 11.31 -11.43
C PHE A 217 -10.28 11.77 -12.00
N GLY A 218 -10.44 13.06 -12.29
CA GLY A 218 -11.70 13.63 -12.79
C GLY A 218 -12.83 13.66 -11.75
N ALA A 219 -12.53 13.41 -10.47
CA ALA A 219 -13.50 13.38 -9.38
C ALA A 219 -13.11 14.40 -8.30
N ASP A 220 -14.06 15.21 -7.83
CA ASP A 220 -13.86 16.12 -6.72
C ASP A 220 -14.43 15.53 -5.41
N PRO A 221 -13.58 15.14 -4.44
CA PRO A 221 -14.05 14.64 -3.16
C PRO A 221 -14.84 15.69 -2.36
N MET A 222 -14.55 16.98 -2.55
CA MET A 222 -15.17 18.07 -1.80
C MET A 222 -16.58 18.38 -2.26
N ALA A 223 -17.00 17.88 -3.43
CA ALA A 223 -18.35 18.07 -3.95
C ALA A 223 -19.45 17.40 -3.10
N TYR A 224 -19.07 16.53 -2.16
CA TYR A 224 -19.99 15.79 -1.28
C TYR A 224 -20.08 16.37 0.14
N LEU A 225 -19.39 17.49 0.42
CA LEU A 225 -19.43 18.24 1.68
C LEU A 225 -20.33 19.46 1.56
#